data_AF-A0A9E1M723-F1
#
_entry.id   AF-A0A9E1M723-F1
#
_cell.length_a   1.000
_cell.length_b   1.000
_cell.length_c   1.000
_cell.angle_alpha   90.00
_cell.angle_beta   90.00
_cell.angle_gamma   90.00
#
_symmetry.space_group_name_H-M   'P 1'
#
loop_
_entity.id
_entity.type
_entity.pdbx_description
1 polymer ?
#
loop_
_entity_poly.entity_id
_entity_poly.type
_entity_poly.pdbx_seq_one_letter_code
_entity_poly.pdbx_strand_id
1 'polypeptide(L)'
;MMIQRDSLTENMILQGRYEVRKATHTTQVERDYEVYDREEKKEYRVKEFYPSNYCSRGADGQTVIVRGARNQSVFEQSKEWFAQAYRQIAAGKKTKGFPEAVRLFSENNTIYVVLEKSDGGRLSEQIRHAGGKLSYAESVPILRAIVETLLQMQPPKGYLPQISKESIVLLKKQNKTEVIFTDIVQKEDVIYSVGSLWTEMLTGLCPQTSSLRAPSELGVELPAEAEQMILRCLEKNTENRVSLEELLSILPRGRKERIVLTKKQVLLAVTALIFAIAAWKSLLPKEKEVLVAEKQSFLTETADVERVVSSPVSPGAIQVSVASAPAITEEAVSRVVLEEVPINTPEQTPGKTKKTKQKRNKKNKKKSGEERQNKVEQSIVVPSKPHKPKSNLFDFW
;
A
#
# COMPACT_ATOMS: atom_id res chain seq x y z
N MET A 1 -22.95 15.16 -4.41
CA MET A 1 -22.67 13.75 -4.08
C MET A 1 -22.71 12.91 -5.36
N MET A 2 -21.58 12.37 -5.80
CA MET A 2 -21.51 11.50 -7.01
C MET A 2 -20.69 10.20 -6.80
N ILE A 3 -20.11 9.99 -5.61
CA ILE A 3 -19.11 8.94 -5.34
C ILE A 3 -19.72 7.53 -5.20
N GLN A 4 -21.03 7.45 -4.94
CA GLN A 4 -21.68 6.22 -4.44
C GLN A 4 -22.22 5.27 -5.52
N ARG A 5 -22.24 5.64 -6.82
CA ARG A 5 -22.76 4.78 -7.90
C ARG A 5 -21.74 3.84 -8.54
N ASP A 6 -20.45 4.19 -8.49
CA ASP A 6 -19.38 3.44 -9.16
C ASP A 6 -18.57 2.55 -8.19
N SER A 7 -18.87 2.59 -6.89
CA SER A 7 -18.17 1.86 -5.84
C SER A 7 -19.03 0.70 -5.31
N LEU A 8 -18.42 -0.40 -4.89
CA LEU A 8 -19.12 -1.48 -4.19
C LEU A 8 -19.75 -0.97 -2.87
N THR A 9 -20.88 -1.55 -2.48
CA THR A 9 -21.60 -1.20 -1.26
C THR A 9 -21.00 -1.86 -0.02
N GLU A 10 -21.24 -1.25 1.14
CA GLU A 10 -20.85 -1.81 2.43
C GLU A 10 -21.56 -3.15 2.71
N ASN A 11 -20.86 -4.06 3.38
CA ASN A 11 -21.24 -5.45 3.68
C ASN A 11 -21.34 -6.38 2.46
N MET A 12 -21.01 -5.91 1.24
CA MET A 12 -20.88 -6.80 0.08
C MET A 12 -19.68 -7.74 0.27
N ILE A 13 -19.82 -9.02 -0.10
CA ILE A 13 -18.79 -10.05 0.12
C ILE A 13 -18.20 -10.51 -1.21
N LEU A 14 -16.90 -10.29 -1.41
CA LEU A 14 -16.13 -10.78 -2.55
C LEU A 14 -15.53 -12.17 -2.23
N GLN A 15 -15.56 -13.09 -3.21
CA GLN A 15 -15.12 -14.49 -3.08
C GLN A 15 -15.73 -15.25 -1.88
N GLY A 16 -16.87 -14.80 -1.34
CA GLY A 16 -17.42 -15.32 -0.08
C GLY A 16 -16.60 -14.99 1.19
N ARG A 17 -15.44 -14.34 1.05
CA ARG A 17 -14.40 -14.18 2.09
C ARG A 17 -14.19 -12.73 2.52
N TYR A 18 -14.09 -11.79 1.57
CA TYR A 18 -13.72 -10.39 1.85
C TYR A 18 -14.96 -9.50 1.92
N GLU A 19 -15.33 -9.08 3.11
CA GLU A 19 -16.48 -8.22 3.37
C GLU A 19 -16.08 -6.74 3.24
N VAL A 20 -16.64 -6.03 2.27
CA VAL A 20 -16.40 -4.60 2.04
C VAL A 20 -16.92 -3.79 3.23
N ARG A 21 -16.02 -3.13 3.96
CA ARG A 21 -16.39 -2.24 5.07
C ARG A 21 -16.71 -0.84 4.58
N LYS A 22 -15.87 -0.29 3.69
CA LYS A 22 -15.97 1.11 3.24
C LYS A 22 -15.13 1.37 1.98
N ALA A 23 -15.64 2.20 1.06
CA ALA A 23 -14.82 2.79 0.00
C ALA A 23 -13.95 3.94 0.57
N THR A 24 -12.64 3.84 0.43
CA THR A 24 -11.65 4.76 1.04
C THR A 24 -11.05 5.75 0.07
N HIS A 25 -10.81 5.34 -1.17
CA HIS A 25 -10.23 6.17 -2.21
C HIS A 25 -10.72 5.71 -3.58
N THR A 26 -10.87 6.64 -4.52
CA THR A 26 -11.40 6.37 -5.86
C THR A 26 -10.67 7.24 -6.87
N THR A 27 -10.02 6.64 -7.86
CA THR A 27 -9.37 7.35 -8.96
C THR A 27 -10.22 7.19 -10.24
N GLN A 28 -9.74 7.68 -11.40
CA GLN A 28 -10.41 7.35 -12.66
C GLN A 28 -10.21 5.88 -13.07
N VAL A 29 -9.20 5.17 -12.54
CA VAL A 29 -8.80 3.81 -12.94
C VAL A 29 -9.05 2.73 -11.87
N GLU A 30 -9.19 3.11 -10.60
CA GLU A 30 -9.23 2.17 -9.47
C GLU A 30 -10.25 2.58 -8.40
N ARG A 31 -10.66 1.61 -7.58
CA ARG A 31 -11.41 1.81 -6.33
C ARG A 31 -10.69 1.09 -5.19
N ASP A 32 -10.46 1.78 -4.08
CA ASP A 32 -9.82 1.23 -2.89
C ASP A 32 -10.86 1.06 -1.77
N TYR A 33 -10.99 -0.16 -1.27
CA TYR A 33 -11.89 -0.53 -0.19
C TYR A 33 -11.10 -0.97 1.05
N GLU A 34 -11.56 -0.58 2.23
CA GLU A 34 -11.26 -1.33 3.45
C GLU A 34 -12.16 -2.55 3.49
N VAL A 35 -11.57 -3.73 3.74
CA VAL A 35 -12.31 -4.99 3.83
C VAL A 35 -11.93 -5.75 5.09
N TYR A 36 -12.87 -6.56 5.57
CA TYR A 36 -12.64 -7.53 6.62
C TYR A 36 -12.60 -8.94 6.03
N ASP A 37 -11.51 -9.67 6.27
CA ASP A 37 -11.35 -11.06 5.88
C ASP A 37 -12.02 -11.97 6.91
N ARG A 38 -13.06 -12.69 6.48
CA ARG A 38 -13.87 -13.56 7.35
C ARG A 38 -13.17 -14.86 7.74
N GLU A 39 -12.16 -15.29 6.98
CA GLU A 39 -11.38 -16.51 7.27
C GLU A 39 -10.23 -16.19 8.24
N GLU A 40 -9.42 -15.18 7.92
CA GLU A 40 -8.26 -14.78 8.73
C GLU A 40 -8.60 -13.84 9.89
N LYS A 41 -9.85 -13.33 9.94
CA LYS A 41 -10.35 -12.36 10.94
C LYS A 41 -9.49 -11.09 11.03
N LYS A 42 -9.03 -10.62 9.87
CA LYS A 42 -8.05 -9.53 9.73
C LYS A 42 -8.53 -8.49 8.71
N GLU A 43 -8.15 -7.24 8.92
CA GLU A 43 -8.44 -6.16 7.97
C GLU A 43 -7.40 -6.07 6.86
N TYR A 44 -7.87 -5.81 5.64
CA TYR A 44 -7.04 -5.63 4.44
C TYR A 44 -7.53 -4.42 3.64
N ARG A 45 -6.70 -3.94 2.70
CA ARG A 45 -7.16 -3.05 1.62
C ARG A 45 -7.39 -3.88 0.37
N VAL A 46 -8.52 -3.68 -0.31
CA VAL A 46 -8.77 -4.26 -1.64
C VAL A 46 -8.77 -3.16 -2.68
N LYS A 47 -7.94 -3.29 -3.71
CA LYS A 47 -8.03 -2.49 -4.94
C LYS A 47 -8.85 -3.24 -5.98
N GLU A 48 -9.78 -2.56 -6.62
CA GLU A 48 -10.54 -3.00 -7.78
C GLU A 48 -10.08 -2.21 -9.02
N PHE A 49 -9.84 -2.91 -10.12
CA PHE A 49 -9.65 -2.27 -11.43
C PHE A 49 -11.00 -1.73 -11.94
N TYR A 50 -11.10 -0.40 -12.08
CA TYR A 50 -12.32 0.28 -12.51
C TYR A 50 -12.01 1.54 -13.35
N PRO A 51 -11.70 1.38 -14.66
CA PRO A 51 -11.50 2.48 -15.59
C PRO A 51 -12.82 3.17 -15.92
N SER A 52 -13.18 4.18 -15.13
CA SER A 52 -14.48 4.88 -15.08
C SER A 52 -14.93 5.48 -16.43
N ASN A 53 -13.98 5.81 -17.31
CA ASN A 53 -14.26 6.31 -18.66
C ASN A 53 -14.67 5.19 -19.64
N TYR A 54 -14.34 3.94 -19.31
CA TYR A 54 -14.49 2.75 -20.16
C TYR A 54 -15.53 1.75 -19.62
N CYS A 55 -15.95 1.86 -18.36
CA CYS A 55 -16.93 0.97 -17.75
C CYS A 55 -17.99 1.71 -16.90
N SER A 56 -19.02 0.99 -16.48
CA SER A 56 -20.05 1.43 -15.53
C SER A 56 -20.47 0.27 -14.64
N ARG A 57 -20.99 0.56 -13.45
CA ARG A 57 -21.51 -0.45 -12.54
C ARG A 57 -22.85 -0.99 -13.07
N GLY A 58 -23.06 -2.30 -12.96
CA GLY A 58 -24.32 -2.95 -13.30
C GLY A 58 -25.45 -2.58 -12.35
N ALA A 59 -26.68 -2.94 -12.74
CA ALA A 59 -27.87 -2.74 -11.91
C ALA A 59 -27.87 -3.59 -10.63
N ASP A 60 -27.01 -4.62 -10.58
CA ASP A 60 -26.70 -5.44 -9.41
C ASP A 60 -25.82 -4.72 -8.38
N GLY A 61 -25.29 -3.52 -8.70
CA GLY A 61 -24.37 -2.78 -7.84
C GLY A 61 -22.95 -3.36 -7.77
N GLN A 62 -22.65 -4.44 -8.52
CA GLN A 62 -21.38 -5.16 -8.44
C GLN A 62 -20.67 -5.35 -9.78
N THR A 63 -21.36 -5.78 -10.84
CA THR A 63 -20.71 -6.16 -12.11
C THR A 63 -20.14 -4.95 -12.85
N VAL A 64 -18.92 -5.08 -13.38
CA VAL A 64 -18.29 -4.07 -14.23
C VAL A 64 -18.70 -4.29 -15.69
N ILE A 65 -19.49 -3.36 -16.24
CA ILE A 65 -19.97 -3.42 -17.62
C ILE A 65 -19.12 -2.48 -18.50
N VAL A 66 -18.48 -3.00 -19.54
CA VAL A 66 -17.67 -2.21 -20.47
C VAL A 66 -18.55 -1.41 -21.43
N ARG A 67 -18.27 -0.12 -21.58
CA ARG A 67 -19.04 0.83 -22.41
C ARG A 67 -18.72 0.64 -23.90
N GLY A 68 -19.44 -0.28 -24.53
CA GLY A 68 -19.46 -0.50 -25.98
C GLY A 68 -18.27 -1.32 -26.50
N ALA A 69 -18.53 -2.15 -27.52
CA ALA A 69 -17.58 -3.16 -28.02
C ALA A 69 -16.19 -2.61 -28.43
N ARG A 70 -16.12 -1.35 -28.87
CA ARG A 70 -14.87 -0.65 -29.23
C ARG A 70 -13.84 -0.61 -28.09
N ASN A 71 -14.33 -0.57 -26.85
CA ASN A 71 -13.53 -0.42 -25.64
C ASN A 71 -13.11 -1.77 -25.03
N GLN A 72 -13.70 -2.90 -25.47
CA GLN A 72 -13.48 -4.21 -24.86
C GLN A 72 -12.01 -4.63 -24.90
N SER A 73 -11.35 -4.50 -26.05
CA SER A 73 -9.95 -4.90 -26.21
C SER A 73 -8.99 -4.05 -25.36
N VAL A 74 -9.26 -2.73 -25.25
CA VAL A 74 -8.48 -1.80 -24.41
C VAL A 74 -8.70 -2.11 -22.92
N PHE A 75 -9.94 -2.40 -22.52
CA PHE A 75 -10.29 -2.79 -21.15
C PHE A 75 -9.59 -4.10 -20.75
N GLU A 76 -9.71 -5.16 -21.54
CA GLU A 76 -9.09 -6.45 -21.26
C GLU A 76 -7.56 -6.37 -21.22
N GLN A 77 -6.94 -5.65 -22.16
CA GLN A 77 -5.49 -5.43 -22.16
C GLN A 77 -5.02 -4.69 -20.90
N SER A 78 -5.76 -3.66 -20.48
CA SER A 78 -5.40 -2.85 -19.31
C SER A 78 -5.63 -3.59 -17.99
N LYS A 79 -6.69 -4.42 -17.93
CA LYS A 79 -6.99 -5.32 -16.81
C LYS A 79 -5.85 -6.33 -16.59
N GLU A 80 -5.31 -6.89 -17.67
CA GLU A 80 -4.16 -7.81 -17.59
C GLU A 80 -2.85 -7.10 -17.23
N TRP A 81 -2.61 -5.88 -17.70
CA TRP A 81 -1.46 -5.08 -17.24
C TRP A 81 -1.52 -4.77 -15.74
N PHE A 82 -2.68 -4.31 -15.25
CA PHE A 82 -2.92 -4.09 -13.82
C PHE A 82 -2.63 -5.36 -13.00
N ALA A 83 -3.15 -6.51 -13.45
CA ALA A 83 -2.87 -7.79 -12.81
C ALA A 83 -1.38 -8.16 -12.86
N GLN A 84 -0.71 -7.99 -13.99
CA GLN A 84 0.72 -8.26 -14.15
C GLN A 84 1.59 -7.40 -13.20
N ALA A 85 1.22 -6.15 -12.99
CA ALA A 85 1.93 -5.24 -12.09
C ALA A 85 1.85 -5.74 -10.63
N TYR A 86 0.66 -6.08 -10.14
CA TYR A 86 0.48 -6.59 -8.77
C TYR A 86 0.97 -8.04 -8.59
N ARG A 87 0.96 -8.88 -9.63
CA ARG A 87 1.65 -10.20 -9.61
C ARG A 87 3.17 -10.04 -9.41
N GLN A 88 3.79 -9.02 -10.01
CA GLN A 88 5.21 -8.71 -9.77
C GLN A 88 5.46 -8.21 -8.34
N ILE A 89 4.55 -7.41 -7.76
CA ILE A 89 4.63 -7.00 -6.35
C ILE A 89 4.53 -8.22 -5.42
N ALA A 90 3.56 -9.12 -5.65
CA ALA A 90 3.41 -10.35 -4.86
C ALA A 90 4.62 -11.30 -4.96
N ALA A 91 5.25 -11.40 -6.14
CA ALA A 91 6.46 -12.20 -6.34
C ALA A 91 7.72 -11.55 -5.72
N GLY A 92 7.74 -10.21 -5.65
CA GLY A 92 8.83 -9.43 -5.06
C GLY A 92 8.78 -9.44 -3.55
N LYS A 93 9.45 -10.41 -2.90
CA LYS A 93 9.55 -10.52 -1.43
C LYS A 93 9.94 -9.17 -0.78
N LYS A 94 8.93 -8.46 -0.24
CA LYS A 94 9.05 -7.17 0.46
C LYS A 94 9.79 -6.09 -0.33
N THR A 95 9.25 -5.72 -1.49
CA THR A 95 9.62 -4.48 -2.20
C THR A 95 9.37 -3.24 -1.32
N LYS A 96 10.43 -2.77 -0.65
CA LYS A 96 10.37 -1.54 0.16
C LYS A 96 9.77 -0.40 -0.66
N GLY A 97 8.77 0.27 -0.09
CA GLY A 97 8.04 1.36 -0.74
C GLY A 97 6.69 0.98 -1.33
N PHE A 98 6.34 -0.31 -1.43
CA PHE A 98 5.00 -0.77 -1.85
C PHE A 98 4.30 -1.59 -0.76
N PRO A 99 2.95 -1.64 -0.75
CA PRO A 99 2.20 -2.56 0.10
C PRO A 99 2.40 -4.00 -0.36
N GLU A 100 2.40 -4.94 0.58
CA GLU A 100 2.50 -6.37 0.28
C GLU A 100 1.18 -6.87 -0.34
N ALA A 101 1.27 -7.51 -1.51
CA ALA A 101 0.13 -8.04 -2.23
C ALA A 101 -0.08 -9.52 -1.87
N VAL A 102 -1.13 -9.78 -1.09
CA VAL A 102 -1.42 -11.09 -0.48
C VAL A 102 -2.17 -12.00 -1.44
N ARG A 103 -3.09 -11.45 -2.23
CA ARG A 103 -3.93 -12.21 -3.18
C ARG A 103 -4.35 -11.35 -4.36
N LEU A 104 -4.48 -11.97 -5.53
CA LEU A 104 -5.23 -11.42 -6.66
C LEU A 104 -6.35 -12.40 -7.03
N PHE A 105 -7.52 -11.89 -7.42
CA PHE A 105 -8.62 -12.71 -7.92
C PHE A 105 -9.47 -11.95 -8.94
N SER A 106 -10.22 -12.68 -9.76
CA SER A 106 -11.12 -12.14 -10.77
C SER A 106 -12.58 -12.45 -10.40
N GLU A 107 -13.43 -11.42 -10.38
CA GLU A 107 -14.86 -11.52 -10.06
C GLU A 107 -15.57 -10.31 -10.69
N ASN A 108 -16.90 -10.34 -10.85
CA ASN A 108 -17.68 -9.16 -11.30
C ASN A 108 -17.18 -8.54 -12.63
N ASN A 109 -16.62 -9.36 -13.53
CA ASN A 109 -15.96 -8.96 -14.78
C ASN A 109 -14.73 -8.02 -14.61
N THR A 110 -14.12 -7.98 -13.43
CA THR A 110 -12.89 -7.22 -13.16
C THR A 110 -11.88 -8.03 -12.32
N ILE A 111 -10.78 -7.38 -11.92
CA ILE A 111 -9.72 -7.94 -11.08
C ILE A 111 -9.62 -7.14 -9.78
N TYR A 112 -9.44 -7.88 -8.68
CA TYR A 112 -9.24 -7.37 -7.35
C TYR A 112 -7.85 -7.77 -6.83
N VAL A 113 -7.23 -6.88 -6.05
CA VAL A 113 -5.94 -7.11 -5.38
C VAL A 113 -6.12 -6.87 -3.89
N VAL A 114 -5.84 -7.90 -3.08
CA VAL A 114 -5.81 -7.83 -1.62
C VAL A 114 -4.40 -7.43 -1.20
N LEU A 115 -4.32 -6.32 -0.47
CA LEU A 115 -3.10 -5.67 -0.02
C LEU A 115 -3.10 -5.58 1.51
N GLU A 116 -1.94 -5.80 2.13
CA GLU A 116 -1.75 -5.58 3.57
C GLU A 116 -2.16 -4.16 3.97
N LYS A 117 -3.00 -4.06 5.01
CA LYS A 117 -3.35 -2.76 5.60
C LYS A 117 -2.13 -2.19 6.32
N SER A 118 -1.83 -0.92 6.07
CA SER A 118 -0.68 -0.23 6.65
C SER A 118 -1.18 0.76 7.71
N ASP A 119 -0.60 0.73 8.92
CA ASP A 119 -0.99 1.59 10.06
C ASP A 119 -0.60 3.08 9.90
N GLY A 120 -0.25 3.50 8.69
CA GLY A 120 0.18 4.86 8.37
C GLY A 120 -0.98 5.78 7.97
N GLY A 121 -0.78 7.09 8.11
CA GLY A 121 -1.71 8.09 7.59
C GLY A 121 -1.39 8.46 6.14
N ARG A 122 -2.41 8.69 5.30
CA ARG A 122 -2.20 9.28 3.96
C ARG A 122 -1.65 10.71 4.09
N LEU A 123 -0.75 11.09 3.19
CA LEU A 123 -0.15 12.43 3.15
C LEU A 123 -1.22 13.52 2.93
N SER A 124 -2.25 13.24 2.12
CA SER A 124 -3.43 14.11 1.93
C SER A 124 -4.07 14.51 3.25
N GLU A 125 -4.25 13.56 4.17
CA GLU A 125 -4.86 13.80 5.48
C GLU A 125 -3.93 14.59 6.38
N GLN A 126 -2.62 14.34 6.34
CA GLN A 126 -1.67 15.13 7.12
C GLN A 126 -1.62 16.60 6.66
N ILE A 127 -1.64 16.85 5.34
CA ILE A 127 -1.74 18.22 4.78
C ILE A 127 -3.07 18.87 5.17
N ARG A 128 -4.19 18.13 5.08
CA ARG A 128 -5.52 18.63 5.49
C ARG A 128 -5.56 18.99 6.98
N HIS A 129 -4.96 18.17 7.85
CA HIS A 129 -4.89 18.43 9.29
C HIS A 129 -4.02 19.64 9.65
N ALA A 130 -3.04 19.98 8.82
CA ALA A 130 -2.20 21.19 8.95
C ALA A 130 -2.86 22.46 8.37
N GLY A 131 -4.12 22.41 7.94
CA GLY A 131 -4.82 23.56 7.35
C GLY A 131 -4.69 23.68 5.84
N GLY A 132 -4.32 22.59 5.14
CA GLY A 132 -4.26 22.52 3.68
C GLY A 132 -2.89 22.79 3.07
N LYS A 133 -1.89 23.15 3.88
CA LYS A 133 -0.48 23.29 3.50
C LYS A 133 0.43 23.01 4.70
N LEU A 134 1.72 22.86 4.45
CA LEU A 134 2.78 22.61 5.42
C LEU A 134 3.82 23.72 5.37
N SER A 135 4.43 24.05 6.50
CA SER A 135 5.62 24.91 6.49
C SER A 135 6.81 24.22 5.81
N TYR A 136 7.81 25.02 5.42
CA TYR A 136 9.08 24.47 4.91
C TYR A 136 9.67 23.41 5.85
N ALA A 137 9.73 23.70 7.16
CA ALA A 137 10.27 22.81 8.18
C ALA A 137 9.50 21.47 8.30
N GLU A 138 8.18 21.47 8.11
CA GLU A 138 7.34 20.27 8.15
C GLU A 138 7.40 19.46 6.84
N SER A 139 7.53 20.12 5.68
CA SER A 139 7.59 19.46 4.37
C SER A 139 8.91 18.73 4.14
N VAL A 140 10.04 19.30 4.56
CA VAL A 140 11.40 18.74 4.39
C VAL A 140 11.55 17.28 4.84
N PRO A 141 11.18 16.88 6.08
CA PRO A 141 11.33 15.49 6.52
C PRO A 141 10.44 14.51 5.77
N ILE A 142 9.28 14.97 5.26
CA ILE A 142 8.38 14.14 4.44
C ILE A 142 9.00 13.93 3.06
N LEU A 143 9.39 15.01 2.38
CA LEU A 143 10.01 14.94 1.06
C LEU A 143 11.31 14.13 1.10
N ARG A 144 12.14 14.31 2.14
CA ARG A 144 13.31 13.48 2.40
C ARG A 144 12.95 11.99 2.44
N ALA A 145 11.92 11.61 3.20
CA ALA A 145 11.51 10.21 3.31
C ALA A 145 10.98 9.65 1.97
N ILE A 146 10.30 10.47 1.17
CA ILE A 146 9.84 10.13 -0.19
C ILE A 146 11.04 9.87 -1.10
N VAL A 147 11.96 10.85 -1.21
CA VAL A 147 13.15 10.75 -2.08
C VAL A 147 14.08 9.61 -1.66
N GLU A 148 14.33 9.43 -0.35
CA GLU A 148 15.11 8.30 0.16
C GLU A 148 14.45 6.93 -0.15
N THR A 149 13.12 6.87 -0.22
CA THR A 149 12.40 5.65 -0.59
C THR A 149 12.46 5.41 -2.09
N LEU A 150 12.27 6.44 -2.92
CA LEU A 150 12.41 6.37 -4.39
C LEU A 150 13.81 5.89 -4.82
N LEU A 151 14.86 6.33 -4.12
CA LEU A 151 16.24 5.91 -4.36
C LEU A 151 16.57 4.49 -3.89
N GLN A 152 15.78 3.92 -2.96
CA GLN A 152 16.02 2.60 -2.35
C GLN A 152 15.10 1.49 -2.88
N MET A 153 13.97 1.87 -3.48
CA MET A 153 12.97 0.92 -3.97
C MET A 153 13.35 0.30 -5.31
N GLN A 154 12.82 -0.89 -5.56
CA GLN A 154 12.94 -1.59 -6.84
C GLN A 154 11.52 -1.80 -7.36
N PRO A 155 11.03 -0.93 -8.26
CA PRO A 155 9.65 -1.02 -8.73
C PRO A 155 9.46 -2.20 -9.70
N PRO A 156 8.22 -2.69 -9.85
CA PRO A 156 7.89 -3.71 -10.85
C PRO A 156 8.33 -3.28 -12.25
N LYS A 157 8.82 -4.23 -13.06
CA LYS A 157 9.34 -3.92 -14.39
C LYS A 157 8.24 -3.34 -15.27
N GLY A 158 8.47 -2.13 -15.78
CA GLY A 158 7.52 -1.39 -16.61
C GLY A 158 6.50 -0.55 -15.83
N TYR A 159 6.67 -0.41 -14.51
CA TYR A 159 5.81 0.39 -13.65
C TYR A 159 6.65 1.27 -12.71
N LEU A 160 6.04 2.35 -12.22
CA LEU A 160 6.59 3.32 -11.29
C LEU A 160 5.57 3.56 -10.17
N PRO A 161 6.01 4.00 -8.97
CA PRO A 161 5.07 4.51 -7.97
C PRO A 161 4.37 5.76 -8.50
N GLN A 162 3.09 5.92 -8.20
CA GLN A 162 2.43 7.21 -8.35
C GLN A 162 2.91 8.17 -7.25
N ILE A 163 3.19 9.43 -7.59
CA ILE A 163 3.76 10.41 -6.65
C ILE A 163 2.76 11.56 -6.47
N SER A 164 1.79 11.35 -5.56
CA SER A 164 0.82 12.36 -5.15
C SER A 164 0.53 12.28 -3.65
N LYS A 165 -0.14 13.29 -3.08
CA LYS A 165 -0.52 13.29 -1.66
C LYS A 165 -1.56 12.19 -1.31
N GLU A 166 -2.37 11.78 -2.28
CA GLU A 166 -3.36 10.70 -2.14
C GLU A 166 -2.69 9.32 -2.12
N SER A 167 -1.73 9.12 -3.02
CA SER A 167 -1.04 7.85 -3.28
C SER A 167 0.10 7.54 -2.31
N ILE A 168 0.36 8.42 -1.33
CA ILE A 168 1.45 8.27 -0.36
C ILE A 168 0.89 8.08 1.06
N VAL A 169 1.34 7.01 1.72
CA VAL A 169 1.09 6.71 3.14
C VAL A 169 2.39 6.85 3.94
N LEU A 170 2.32 7.56 5.07
CA LEU A 170 3.43 7.83 5.97
C LEU A 170 3.30 6.98 7.25
N LEU A 171 4.30 6.13 7.51
CA LEU A 171 4.39 5.33 8.73
C LEU A 171 5.42 5.96 9.66
N LYS A 172 4.96 6.55 10.76
CA LYS A 172 5.82 7.16 11.78
C LYS A 172 6.35 6.09 12.74
N LYS A 173 7.59 5.65 12.53
CA LYS A 173 8.33 4.82 13.49
C LYS A 173 9.20 5.71 14.37
N GLN A 174 9.58 5.24 15.55
CA GLN A 174 10.23 6.02 16.62
C GLN A 174 11.37 6.96 16.17
N ASN A 175 12.17 6.56 15.16
CA ASN A 175 13.30 7.33 14.65
C ASN A 175 13.27 7.55 13.12
N LYS A 176 12.19 7.18 12.41
CA LYS A 176 12.11 7.27 10.95
C LYS A 176 10.67 7.33 10.45
N THR A 177 10.39 8.22 9.50
CA THR A 177 9.21 8.12 8.63
C THR A 177 9.51 7.13 7.50
N GLU A 178 8.73 6.07 7.40
CA GLU A 178 8.72 5.21 6.22
C GLU A 178 7.58 5.64 5.28
N VAL A 179 7.81 5.49 3.97
CA VAL A 179 6.87 5.84 2.92
C VAL A 179 6.40 4.56 2.23
N ILE A 180 5.10 4.46 2.00
CA ILE A 180 4.49 3.47 1.14
C ILE A 180 3.71 4.20 0.05
N PHE A 181 4.09 3.96 -1.20
CA PHE A 181 3.33 4.33 -2.39
C PHE A 181 2.21 3.29 -2.55
N THR A 182 0.95 3.73 -2.49
CA THR A 182 -0.20 2.82 -2.51
C THR A 182 -0.58 2.36 -3.91
N ASP A 183 -0.18 3.15 -4.92
CA ASP A 183 -0.69 3.14 -6.29
C ASP A 183 0.48 3.09 -7.29
N ILE A 184 0.25 2.53 -8.47
CA ILE A 184 1.29 2.27 -9.48
C ILE A 184 0.83 2.68 -10.88
N VAL A 185 1.76 3.19 -11.68
CA VAL A 185 1.51 3.73 -13.02
C VAL A 185 2.56 3.21 -14.01
N GLN A 186 2.22 3.15 -15.31
CA GLN A 186 3.16 2.73 -16.37
C GLN A 186 4.18 3.83 -16.74
N LYS A 187 3.82 5.08 -16.49
CA LYS A 187 4.59 6.27 -16.86
C LYS A 187 4.36 7.32 -15.78
N GLU A 188 5.44 7.88 -15.26
CA GLU A 188 5.47 8.93 -14.25
C GLU A 188 6.74 9.76 -14.53
N ASP A 189 6.63 11.08 -14.45
CA ASP A 189 7.81 11.95 -14.52
C ASP A 189 8.31 12.22 -13.10
N VAL A 190 9.09 11.28 -12.57
CA VAL A 190 9.43 11.19 -11.14
C VAL A 190 9.96 12.50 -10.56
N ILE A 191 10.84 13.22 -11.27
CA ILE A 191 11.39 14.50 -10.79
C ILE A 191 10.32 15.59 -10.79
N TYR A 192 9.54 15.70 -11.87
CA TYR A 192 8.45 16.67 -11.96
C TYR A 192 7.38 16.42 -10.89
N SER A 193 6.97 15.18 -10.67
CA SER A 193 5.96 14.82 -9.66
C SER A 193 6.46 15.06 -8.23
N VAL A 194 7.74 14.78 -7.93
CA VAL A 194 8.34 15.12 -6.62
C VAL A 194 8.38 16.64 -6.40
N GLY A 195 8.77 17.43 -7.41
CA GLY A 195 8.73 18.90 -7.34
C GLY A 195 7.30 19.45 -7.21
N SER A 196 6.35 18.83 -7.90
CA SER A 196 4.94 19.21 -7.87
C SER A 196 4.32 18.94 -6.51
N LEU A 197 4.58 17.76 -5.95
CA LEU A 197 4.16 17.39 -4.60
C LEU A 197 4.80 18.29 -3.54
N TRP A 198 6.06 18.68 -3.68
CA TRP A 198 6.68 19.62 -2.74
C TRP A 198 6.03 21.01 -2.80
N THR A 199 5.78 21.51 -4.01
CA THR A 199 5.08 22.79 -4.23
C THR A 199 3.67 22.74 -3.66
N GLU A 200 2.95 21.65 -3.89
CA GLU A 200 1.59 21.45 -3.36
C GLU A 200 1.59 21.34 -1.83
N MET A 201 2.55 20.64 -1.23
CA MET A 201 2.72 20.61 0.23
C MET A 201 2.91 22.02 0.80
N LEU A 202 3.73 22.86 0.17
CA LEU A 202 4.06 24.21 0.67
C LEU A 202 2.94 25.24 0.45
N THR A 203 2.26 25.17 -0.69
CA THR A 203 1.35 26.22 -1.17
C THR A 203 -0.13 25.84 -1.04
N GLY A 204 -0.44 24.53 -0.93
CA GLY A 204 -1.79 23.99 -1.07
C GLY A 204 -2.26 23.87 -2.53
N LEU A 205 -1.41 24.20 -3.52
CA LEU A 205 -1.75 24.27 -4.94
C LEU A 205 -0.85 23.37 -5.80
N CYS A 206 -1.45 22.56 -6.66
CA CYS A 206 -0.70 21.81 -7.68
C CYS A 206 -0.20 22.79 -8.77
N PRO A 207 1.12 22.80 -9.10
CA PRO A 207 1.70 23.78 -10.02
C PRO A 207 1.25 23.56 -11.47
N GLN A 208 1.03 24.66 -12.19
CA GLN A 208 0.64 24.65 -13.60
C GLN A 208 1.88 24.85 -14.50
N THR A 209 2.20 23.89 -15.36
CA THR A 209 3.38 23.95 -16.26
C THR A 209 3.37 25.12 -17.24
N SER A 210 2.20 25.69 -17.54
CA SER A 210 2.02 26.86 -18.41
C SER A 210 2.22 28.20 -17.68
N SER A 211 2.12 28.21 -16.35
CA SER A 211 2.21 29.41 -15.50
C SER A 211 2.82 29.01 -14.17
N LEU A 212 4.09 28.58 -14.23
CA LEU A 212 4.86 28.24 -13.04
C LEU A 212 5.12 29.51 -12.24
N ARG A 213 4.73 29.49 -10.97
CA ARG A 213 5.00 30.53 -9.98
C ARG A 213 5.86 29.95 -8.87
N ALA A 214 6.77 30.75 -8.33
CA ALA A 214 7.62 30.33 -7.24
C ALA A 214 6.82 30.26 -5.91
N PRO A 215 7.15 29.35 -4.97
CA PRO A 215 6.50 29.32 -3.66
C PRO A 215 6.54 30.67 -2.92
N SER A 216 7.62 31.44 -3.04
CA SER A 216 7.75 32.78 -2.44
C SER A 216 6.74 33.78 -2.98
N GLU A 217 6.44 33.76 -4.29
CA GLU A 217 5.39 34.57 -4.94
C GLU A 217 3.98 34.22 -4.43
N LEU A 218 3.82 33.05 -3.81
CA LEU A 218 2.58 32.56 -3.20
C LEU A 218 2.56 32.75 -1.67
N GLY A 219 3.53 33.50 -1.11
CA GLY A 219 3.62 33.81 0.31
C GLY A 219 4.16 32.65 1.17
N VAL A 220 4.98 31.77 0.60
CA VAL A 220 5.72 30.74 1.36
C VAL A 220 7.09 31.27 1.76
N GLU A 221 7.43 31.15 3.04
CA GLU A 221 8.78 31.42 3.54
C GLU A 221 9.65 30.15 3.43
N LEU A 222 10.72 30.21 2.63
CA LEU A 222 11.66 29.12 2.40
C LEU A 222 13.06 29.63 1.98
N PRO A 223 14.14 28.83 2.16
CA PRO A 223 15.47 29.18 1.66
C PRO A 223 15.53 29.27 0.13
N ALA A 224 16.34 30.17 -0.41
CA ALA A 224 16.48 30.41 -1.85
C ALA A 224 16.96 29.15 -2.61
N GLU A 225 17.81 28.33 -1.98
CA GLU A 225 18.31 27.07 -2.54
C GLU A 225 17.18 26.04 -2.71
N ALA A 226 16.22 26.02 -1.78
CA ALA A 226 15.06 25.14 -1.86
C ALA A 226 14.07 25.59 -2.95
N GLU A 227 13.84 26.90 -3.08
CA GLU A 227 13.03 27.47 -4.16
C GLU A 227 13.63 27.19 -5.54
N GLN A 228 14.93 27.42 -5.72
CA GLN A 228 15.63 27.10 -6.97
C GLN A 228 15.55 25.59 -7.30
N MET A 229 15.66 24.73 -6.29
CA MET A 229 15.51 23.28 -6.48
C MET A 229 14.10 22.89 -6.92
N ILE A 230 13.05 23.48 -6.32
CA ILE A 230 11.65 23.29 -6.73
C ILE A 230 11.45 23.71 -8.20
N LEU A 231 11.93 24.90 -8.57
CA LEU A 231 11.82 25.40 -9.95
C LEU A 231 12.56 24.50 -10.95
N ARG A 232 13.75 23.99 -10.59
CA ARG A 232 14.50 23.02 -11.42
C ARG A 232 13.84 21.65 -11.51
N CYS A 233 13.11 21.17 -10.50
CA CYS A 233 12.27 19.98 -10.64
C CYS A 233 11.12 20.20 -11.64
N LEU A 234 10.56 21.42 -11.67
CA LEU A 234 9.40 21.80 -12.47
C LEU A 234 9.75 22.36 -13.86
N GLU A 235 11.03 22.40 -14.21
CA GLU A 235 11.55 22.91 -15.47
C GLU A 235 10.91 22.21 -16.68
N LYS A 236 10.63 22.95 -17.74
CA LYS A 236 9.92 22.46 -18.93
C LYS A 236 10.82 21.58 -19.80
N ASN A 237 12.12 21.86 -19.84
CA ASN A 237 13.10 21.00 -20.49
C ASN A 237 13.55 19.87 -19.54
N THR A 238 13.28 18.61 -19.89
CA THR A 238 13.65 17.43 -19.09
C THR A 238 15.15 17.35 -18.82
N GLU A 239 15.99 17.76 -19.78
CA GLU A 239 17.46 17.70 -19.67
C GLU A 239 18.03 18.69 -18.64
N ASN A 240 17.26 19.72 -18.26
CA ASN A 240 17.68 20.74 -17.30
C ASN A 240 17.27 20.40 -15.86
N ARG A 241 16.51 19.31 -15.66
CA ARG A 241 16.00 18.90 -14.34
C ARG A 241 17.08 18.28 -13.48
N VAL A 242 16.88 18.40 -12.18
CA VAL A 242 17.75 17.84 -11.14
C VAL A 242 17.62 16.32 -11.04
N SER A 243 18.60 15.65 -10.43
CA SER A 243 18.46 14.25 -10.03
C SER A 243 17.85 14.12 -8.62
N LEU A 244 17.38 12.92 -8.25
CA LEU A 244 16.90 12.64 -6.89
C LEU A 244 18.01 12.78 -5.85
N GLU A 245 19.26 12.44 -6.21
CA GLU A 245 20.44 12.60 -5.37
C GLU A 245 20.79 14.08 -5.14
N GLU A 246 20.70 14.90 -6.19
CA GLU A 246 20.90 16.36 -6.10
C GLU A 246 19.85 16.99 -5.18
N LEU A 247 18.56 16.67 -5.39
CA LEU A 247 17.46 17.09 -4.51
C LEU A 247 17.69 16.61 -3.06
N LEU A 248 18.10 15.36 -2.85
CA LEU A 248 18.34 14.83 -1.50
C LEU A 248 19.48 15.54 -0.76
N SER A 249 20.46 16.07 -1.52
CA SER A 249 21.64 16.75 -0.97
C SER A 249 21.33 18.09 -0.33
N ILE A 250 20.37 18.86 -0.88
CA ILE A 250 20.00 20.19 -0.36
C ILE A 250 19.04 20.13 0.82
N LEU A 251 18.29 19.03 0.98
CA LEU A 251 17.34 18.89 2.07
C LEU A 251 18.10 18.82 3.40
N PRO A 252 17.72 19.60 4.43
CA PRO A 252 18.27 19.40 5.76
C PRO A 252 18.11 17.94 6.24
N ARG A 253 19.16 17.40 6.87
CA ARG A 253 19.00 16.21 7.71
C ARG A 253 18.34 16.69 9.00
N GLY A 254 17.16 16.16 9.33
CA GLY A 254 16.44 16.53 10.54
C GLY A 254 17.37 16.44 11.75
N ARG A 255 17.54 17.54 12.48
CA ARG A 255 18.29 17.50 13.74
C ARG A 255 17.56 16.52 14.64
N LYS A 256 18.29 15.58 15.24
CA LYS A 256 17.78 14.86 16.40
C LYS A 256 17.59 15.91 17.50
N GLU A 257 16.39 16.43 17.64
CA GLU A 257 16.00 17.12 18.86
C GLU A 257 16.05 16.10 19.98
N ARG A 258 17.23 15.99 20.61
CA ARG A 258 17.25 15.66 22.03
C ARG A 258 16.37 16.72 22.67
N ILE A 259 15.19 16.33 23.10
CA ILE A 259 14.38 17.12 24.02
C ILE A 259 15.22 17.21 25.29
N VAL A 260 16.05 18.24 25.38
CA VAL A 260 16.80 18.56 26.60
C VAL A 260 15.78 19.21 27.52
N LEU A 261 14.95 18.38 28.17
CA LEU A 261 14.08 18.84 29.24
C LEU A 261 14.97 19.58 30.25
N THR A 262 14.68 20.86 30.46
CA THR A 262 15.37 21.64 31.49
C THR A 262 15.19 20.99 32.85
N LYS A 263 16.11 21.17 33.79
CA LYS A 263 15.98 20.61 35.15
C LYS A 263 14.61 20.92 35.80
N LYS A 264 14.03 22.08 35.49
CA LYS A 264 12.67 22.49 35.91
C LYS A 264 11.57 21.61 35.28
N GLN A 265 11.63 21.33 33.98
CA GLN A 265 10.65 20.48 33.29
C GLN A 265 10.77 19.00 33.71
N VAL A 266 11.99 18.50 33.95
CA VAL A 266 12.19 17.15 34.52
C VAL A 266 11.59 17.08 35.92
N LEU A 267 11.83 18.08 36.77
CA LEU A 267 11.25 18.13 38.12
C LEU A 267 9.71 18.21 38.08
N LEU A 268 9.12 18.97 37.14
CA LEU A 268 7.67 19.02 36.90
C LEU A 268 7.10 17.66 36.46
N ALA A 269 7.76 16.97 35.52
CA ALA A 269 7.33 15.65 35.06
C ALA A 269 7.44 14.59 36.17
N VAL A 270 8.53 14.60 36.96
CA VAL A 270 8.74 13.69 38.08
C VAL A 270 7.75 13.96 39.22
N THR A 271 7.49 15.22 39.57
CA THR A 271 6.50 15.56 40.60
C THR A 271 5.08 15.19 40.16
N ALA A 272 4.70 15.47 38.91
CA ALA A 272 3.42 15.02 38.36
C ALA A 272 3.27 13.49 38.38
N LEU A 273 4.33 12.74 38.06
CA LEU A 273 4.34 11.29 38.14
C LEU A 273 4.20 10.77 39.59
N ILE A 274 4.88 11.41 40.55
CA ILE A 274 4.74 11.08 41.98
C ILE A 274 3.31 11.34 42.46
N PHE A 275 2.69 12.47 42.08
CA PHE A 275 1.29 12.75 42.41
C PHE A 275 0.33 11.76 41.75
N ALA A 276 0.56 11.36 40.51
CA ALA A 276 -0.24 10.34 39.83
C ALA A 276 -0.14 8.97 40.53
N ILE A 277 1.07 8.55 40.92
CA ILE A 277 1.29 7.31 41.70
C ILE A 277 0.65 7.39 43.08
N ALA A 278 0.74 8.54 43.77
CA ALA A 278 0.11 8.75 45.07
C ALA A 278 -1.42 8.74 44.97
N ALA A 279 -2.00 9.39 43.96
CA ALA A 279 -3.43 9.37 43.68
C ALA A 279 -3.92 7.96 43.35
N TRP A 280 -3.22 7.23 42.49
CA TRP A 280 -3.50 5.82 42.19
C TRP A 280 -3.48 4.96 43.46
N LYS A 281 -2.44 5.13 44.29
CA LYS A 281 -2.30 4.40 45.56
C LYS A 281 -3.38 4.77 46.60
N SER A 282 -3.93 5.98 46.53
CA SER A 282 -5.08 6.40 47.33
C SER A 282 -6.43 5.96 46.75
N LEU A 283 -6.49 5.58 45.47
CA LEU A 283 -7.67 5.03 44.81
C LEU A 283 -7.80 3.51 44.97
N LEU A 284 -6.74 2.83 45.41
CA LEU A 284 -6.80 1.42 45.81
C LEU A 284 -7.63 1.31 47.09
N PRO A 285 -8.70 0.47 47.12
CA PRO A 285 -9.55 0.32 48.29
C PRO A 285 -8.73 -0.21 49.47
N LYS A 286 -8.90 0.42 50.64
CA LYS A 286 -8.28 -0.01 51.91
C LYS A 286 -9.03 -1.24 52.47
N GLU A 287 -8.86 -2.41 51.87
CA GLU A 287 -9.33 -3.68 52.44
C GLU A 287 -8.47 -4.15 53.64
N LYS A 288 -8.29 -3.29 54.65
CA LYS A 288 -7.71 -3.62 55.96
C LYS A 288 -8.28 -2.71 57.05
N GLU A 289 -9.56 -2.91 57.41
CA GLU A 289 -10.15 -2.65 58.74
C GLU A 289 -11.68 -2.95 58.76
N VAL A 290 -12.05 -4.22 58.53
CA VAL A 290 -13.42 -4.73 58.79
C VAL A 290 -13.41 -6.06 59.54
N LEU A 291 -12.41 -6.93 59.28
CA LEU A 291 -12.27 -8.28 59.88
C LEU A 291 -11.90 -8.34 61.38
N VAL A 292 -12.13 -7.27 62.14
CA VAL A 292 -11.91 -7.22 63.61
C VAL A 292 -13.22 -6.92 64.37
N ALA A 293 -14.19 -6.23 63.77
CA ALA A 293 -15.47 -5.93 64.43
C ALA A 293 -16.42 -7.14 64.48
N GLU A 294 -16.38 -8.01 63.46
CA GLU A 294 -17.31 -9.16 63.32
C GLU A 294 -16.86 -10.43 64.08
N LYS A 295 -15.89 -10.31 65.00
CA LYS A 295 -15.45 -11.41 65.88
C LYS A 295 -15.68 -11.18 67.37
N GLN A 296 -16.28 -10.07 67.77
CA GLN A 296 -16.61 -9.77 69.17
C GLN A 296 -18.12 -9.75 69.48
N SER A 297 -19.00 -9.92 68.48
CA SER A 297 -20.47 -9.98 68.66
C SER A 297 -21.05 -11.40 68.77
N PHE A 298 -20.22 -12.45 68.79
CA PHE A 298 -20.68 -13.86 68.72
C PHE A 298 -20.20 -14.74 69.91
N LEU A 299 -19.79 -14.14 71.03
CA LEU A 299 -19.28 -14.88 72.20
C LEU A 299 -19.89 -14.47 73.55
N THR A 300 -21.06 -13.82 73.55
CA THR A 300 -21.78 -13.43 74.78
C THR A 300 -23.30 -13.61 74.67
N GLU A 301 -23.77 -14.77 74.22
CA GLU A 301 -25.10 -15.27 74.59
C GLU A 301 -25.15 -16.80 74.48
N THR A 302 -26.07 -17.42 75.23
CA THR A 302 -26.35 -18.88 75.31
C THR A 302 -25.27 -19.81 75.88
N ALA A 303 -24.86 -19.53 77.12
CA ALA A 303 -24.65 -20.62 78.08
C ALA A 303 -25.93 -20.78 78.94
N ASP A 304 -26.72 -21.84 78.68
CA ASP A 304 -27.38 -22.70 79.70
C ASP A 304 -28.54 -23.56 79.11
N VAL A 305 -28.80 -24.70 79.78
CA VAL A 305 -29.98 -25.60 79.68
C VAL A 305 -30.06 -26.64 78.52
N GLU A 306 -29.55 -27.84 78.82
CA GLU A 306 -30.18 -29.19 78.67
C GLU A 306 -30.65 -29.81 77.31
N ARG A 307 -29.90 -30.88 76.91
CA ARG A 307 -30.31 -32.32 76.90
C ARG A 307 -31.13 -32.91 75.70
N VAL A 308 -30.81 -34.18 75.39
CA VAL A 308 -31.61 -35.25 74.69
C VAL A 308 -31.42 -35.54 73.16
N VAL A 309 -30.53 -36.51 72.88
CA VAL A 309 -30.69 -37.75 72.05
C VAL A 309 -30.84 -37.77 70.49
N SER A 310 -30.06 -38.71 69.91
CA SER A 310 -30.22 -39.51 68.67
C SER A 310 -29.76 -38.99 67.29
N SER A 311 -28.89 -39.81 66.69
CA SER A 311 -28.46 -39.90 65.27
C SER A 311 -29.41 -40.83 64.47
N PRO A 312 -29.09 -41.38 63.26
CA PRO A 312 -28.06 -41.05 62.25
C PRO A 312 -28.60 -41.06 60.78
N VAL A 313 -27.68 -41.05 59.78
CA VAL A 313 -27.65 -41.87 58.52
C VAL A 313 -27.31 -41.08 57.23
N SER A 314 -26.37 -41.64 56.43
CA SER A 314 -25.91 -41.24 55.08
C SER A 314 -26.34 -42.33 54.05
N PRO A 315 -25.65 -42.71 52.93
CA PRO A 315 -24.57 -42.12 52.11
C PRO A 315 -24.77 -42.28 50.55
N GLY A 316 -23.72 -42.01 49.75
CA GLY A 316 -23.50 -42.56 48.38
C GLY A 316 -23.41 -41.49 47.27
N ALA A 317 -22.28 -41.09 46.66
CA ALA A 317 -20.90 -41.59 46.47
C ALA A 317 -20.63 -42.49 45.22
N ILE A 318 -19.92 -41.93 44.22
CA ILE A 318 -19.13 -42.66 43.19
C ILE A 318 -17.80 -41.93 42.93
N GLN A 319 -16.77 -42.68 42.49
CA GLN A 319 -15.32 -42.47 42.63
C GLN A 319 -14.54 -42.90 41.34
N VAL A 320 -13.26 -42.57 41.04
CA VAL A 320 -12.23 -41.64 41.60
C VAL A 320 -11.06 -41.45 40.59
N SER A 321 -10.52 -40.22 40.44
CA SER A 321 -9.13 -39.86 40.06
C SER A 321 -8.47 -40.33 38.74
N VAL A 322 -7.21 -39.98 38.37
CA VAL A 322 -6.39 -38.71 38.34
C VAL A 322 -5.11 -39.02 37.50
N ALA A 323 -4.64 -38.08 36.66
CA ALA A 323 -3.30 -38.00 36.01
C ALA A 323 -2.89 -39.16 35.05
N SER A 324 -1.88 -39.04 34.18
CA SER A 324 -0.86 -37.99 33.91
C SER A 324 -0.55 -37.87 32.40
N ALA A 325 0.14 -36.81 31.97
CA ALA A 325 0.62 -36.64 30.59
C ALA A 325 2.04 -37.21 30.34
N PRO A 326 2.41 -37.49 29.08
CA PRO A 326 3.80 -37.47 28.63
C PRO A 326 4.04 -36.57 27.39
N ALA A 327 5.31 -36.37 27.05
CA ALA A 327 5.80 -35.70 25.83
C ALA A 327 6.55 -36.70 24.92
N ILE A 328 7.49 -36.21 24.07
CA ILE A 328 8.35 -36.98 23.11
C ILE A 328 7.51 -37.39 21.83
N THR A 329 7.96 -37.43 20.56
CA THR A 329 9.28 -37.50 19.89
C THR A 329 9.25 -36.93 18.45
N GLU A 330 10.42 -36.84 17.79
CA GLU A 330 10.63 -36.62 16.34
C GLU A 330 10.70 -37.94 15.53
N GLU A 331 10.78 -37.83 14.19
CA GLU A 331 11.00 -38.86 13.13
C GLU A 331 9.85 -39.78 12.57
N ALA A 332 10.06 -40.14 11.30
CA ALA A 332 9.55 -41.30 10.52
C ALA A 332 8.24 -41.21 9.67
N VAL A 333 8.40 -40.66 8.45
CA VAL A 333 7.99 -41.20 7.12
C VAL A 333 6.84 -42.24 7.00
N SER A 334 5.82 -41.90 6.19
CA SER A 334 5.16 -42.82 5.23
C SER A 334 4.42 -42.02 4.14
N ARG A 335 4.78 -42.18 2.86
CA ARG A 335 4.19 -43.11 1.88
C ARG A 335 2.68 -42.88 1.62
N VAL A 336 2.38 -42.22 0.50
CA VAL A 336 1.10 -42.36 -0.20
C VAL A 336 1.39 -42.90 -1.59
N VAL A 337 0.69 -43.98 -1.94
CA VAL A 337 0.69 -44.60 -3.27
C VAL A 337 -0.23 -43.81 -4.18
N LEU A 338 0.18 -43.57 -5.42
CA LEU A 338 -0.75 -43.24 -6.51
C LEU A 338 -0.67 -44.35 -7.54
N GLU A 339 -1.83 -44.89 -7.87
CA GLU A 339 -2.04 -45.96 -8.84
C GLU A 339 -2.30 -45.34 -10.22
N GLU A 340 -1.65 -45.86 -11.27
CA GLU A 340 -1.76 -45.36 -12.64
C GLU A 340 -2.90 -46.04 -13.41
N VAL A 341 -3.52 -45.33 -14.37
CA VAL A 341 -3.82 -45.85 -15.73
C VAL A 341 -3.98 -44.67 -16.73
N PRO A 342 -3.92 -44.86 -18.08
CA PRO A 342 -2.87 -44.19 -18.85
C PRO A 342 -3.36 -43.38 -20.07
N ILE A 343 -2.43 -42.66 -20.72
CA ILE A 343 -2.61 -42.14 -22.09
C ILE A 343 -1.42 -42.56 -22.96
N ASN A 344 -1.71 -43.29 -24.04
CA ASN A 344 -0.71 -43.77 -25.01
C ASN A 344 -0.17 -42.63 -25.89
N THR A 345 1.16 -42.58 -26.08
CA THR A 345 1.80 -42.02 -27.29
C THR A 345 3.15 -42.71 -27.54
N PRO A 346 3.40 -43.36 -28.69
CA PRO A 346 4.75 -43.73 -29.16
C PRO A 346 5.46 -42.47 -29.71
N GLU A 347 6.70 -42.14 -29.34
CA GLU A 347 7.96 -42.75 -29.81
C GLU A 347 8.17 -42.65 -31.35
N GLN A 348 9.34 -42.28 -31.91
CA GLN A 348 10.69 -42.17 -31.33
C GLN A 348 11.62 -41.21 -32.13
N THR A 349 12.68 -40.76 -31.46
CA THR A 349 13.95 -40.11 -31.92
C THR A 349 14.83 -40.98 -32.85
N PRO A 350 16.14 -40.71 -33.18
CA PRO A 350 17.01 -39.52 -33.02
C PRO A 350 17.85 -39.11 -34.26
N GLY A 351 18.60 -38.00 -34.18
CA GLY A 351 19.64 -37.60 -35.15
C GLY A 351 21.10 -37.81 -34.66
N LYS A 352 22.11 -37.34 -35.43
CA LYS A 352 23.52 -37.20 -34.99
C LYS A 352 24.35 -36.22 -35.87
N THR A 353 24.91 -35.18 -35.23
CA THR A 353 26.31 -34.62 -35.29
C THR A 353 27.16 -34.72 -36.60
N LYS A 354 28.08 -33.79 -36.97
CA LYS A 354 28.87 -32.73 -36.23
C LYS A 354 29.72 -31.87 -37.22
N LYS A 355 30.14 -30.65 -36.82
CA LYS A 355 31.47 -29.97 -37.11
C LYS A 355 31.81 -29.51 -38.58
N THR A 356 32.57 -28.44 -38.89
CA THR A 356 33.09 -27.24 -38.14
C THR A 356 33.53 -26.06 -39.09
N LYS A 357 33.47 -24.81 -38.58
CA LYS A 357 34.40 -23.63 -38.76
C LYS A 357 34.73 -22.99 -40.15
N GLN A 358 34.45 -21.67 -40.19
CA GLN A 358 35.28 -20.54 -40.71
C GLN A 358 35.55 -20.45 -42.25
N LYS A 359 35.74 -19.28 -42.89
CA LYS A 359 36.37 -18.00 -42.46
C LYS A 359 35.98 -16.84 -43.43
N ARG A 360 35.98 -15.58 -42.93
CA ARG A 360 36.29 -14.25 -43.57
C ARG A 360 36.05 -14.05 -45.10
N ASN A 361 35.56 -12.89 -45.59
CA ASN A 361 36.17 -11.56 -45.34
C ASN A 361 35.30 -10.33 -45.70
N LYS A 362 35.71 -9.14 -45.21
CA LYS A 362 35.26 -7.77 -45.58
C LYS A 362 35.71 -7.39 -47.03
N LYS A 363 35.33 -6.30 -47.72
CA LYS A 363 35.13 -4.87 -47.31
C LYS A 363 34.69 -3.96 -48.51
N ASN A 364 33.88 -2.91 -48.29
CA ASN A 364 33.93 -1.55 -48.92
C ASN A 364 33.75 -1.32 -50.47
N LYS A 365 33.42 -0.13 -51.03
CA LYS A 365 32.81 1.17 -50.58
C LYS A 365 32.79 2.25 -51.72
N LYS A 366 31.65 2.93 -51.99
CA LYS A 366 31.49 4.25 -52.72
C LYS A 366 31.93 4.29 -54.22
N LYS A 367 31.55 5.24 -55.10
CA LYS A 367 30.72 6.49 -55.07
C LYS A 367 30.18 6.84 -56.50
N SER A 368 29.48 7.99 -56.62
CA SER A 368 28.94 8.70 -57.83
C SER A 368 27.85 7.97 -58.64
N GLY A 369 26.79 8.62 -59.18
CA GLY A 369 26.33 10.01 -59.03
C GLY A 369 26.29 10.80 -60.34
N GLU A 370 25.10 10.94 -60.94
CA GLU A 370 24.77 11.93 -61.97
C GLU A 370 23.24 12.07 -62.16
N GLU A 371 22.79 13.19 -62.75
CA GLU A 371 21.38 13.55 -62.96
C GLU A 371 20.86 13.09 -64.34
N ARG A 372 19.53 12.93 -64.50
CA ARG A 372 18.72 13.67 -65.50
C ARG A 372 17.22 13.31 -65.49
N GLN A 373 16.45 14.14 -66.19
CA GLN A 373 14.99 14.30 -66.10
C GLN A 373 14.20 13.36 -67.01
N ASN A 374 12.92 13.11 -66.64
CA ASN A 374 11.68 13.14 -67.45
C ASN A 374 10.63 12.22 -66.79
N LYS A 375 9.30 12.39 -66.93
CA LYS A 375 8.36 13.48 -67.23
C LYS A 375 6.98 12.78 -67.31
N VAL A 376 6.00 13.23 -66.52
CA VAL A 376 4.54 12.98 -66.66
C VAL A 376 4.06 11.51 -66.65
N GLU A 377 3.22 11.19 -65.66
CA GLU A 377 1.87 10.63 -65.89
C GLU A 377 0.97 10.88 -64.67
N GLN A 378 -0.34 11.02 -64.88
CA GLN A 378 -1.35 11.30 -63.85
C GLN A 378 -2.40 10.18 -63.76
N SER A 379 -2.98 10.02 -62.57
CA SER A 379 -4.13 9.14 -62.22
C SER A 379 -3.83 7.63 -62.25
N ILE A 380 -4.12 6.85 -61.21
CA ILE A 380 -5.44 6.56 -60.63
C ILE A 380 -5.36 6.30 -59.10
N VAL A 381 -6.51 6.39 -58.42
CA VAL A 381 -6.69 6.37 -56.95
C VAL A 381 -6.54 5.00 -56.30
N VAL A 382 -5.83 4.94 -55.16
CA VAL A 382 -6.00 3.92 -54.10
C VAL A 382 -5.97 4.62 -52.73
N PRO A 383 -6.94 4.40 -51.82
CA PRO A 383 -6.98 5.11 -50.54
C PRO A 383 -5.91 4.60 -49.57
N SER A 384 -5.12 5.53 -49.02
CA SER A 384 -4.17 5.23 -47.95
C SER A 384 -4.92 4.87 -46.67
N LYS A 385 -4.63 3.68 -46.12
CA LYS A 385 -5.08 3.31 -44.76
C LYS A 385 -4.45 4.29 -43.76
N PRO A 386 -5.22 5.05 -42.95
CA PRO A 386 -4.63 5.78 -41.85
C PRO A 386 -4.19 4.77 -40.79
N HIS A 387 -2.88 4.62 -40.61
CA HIS A 387 -2.30 4.01 -39.42
C HIS A 387 -2.66 4.89 -38.21
N LYS A 388 -3.82 4.62 -37.59
CA LYS A 388 -4.11 5.16 -36.25
C LYS A 388 -3.14 4.52 -35.27
N PRO A 389 -2.44 5.30 -34.42
CA PRO A 389 -1.73 4.74 -33.28
C PRO A 389 -2.76 4.03 -32.38
N LYS A 390 -2.37 2.87 -31.83
CA LYS A 390 -3.17 2.22 -30.78
C LYS A 390 -3.04 3.05 -29.52
N SER A 391 -4.04 3.86 -29.21
CA SER A 391 -4.11 4.61 -27.95
C SER A 391 -4.07 3.64 -26.78
N ASN A 392 -3.02 3.72 -25.96
CA ASN A 392 -2.95 3.05 -24.68
C ASN A 392 -3.93 3.75 -23.72
N LEU A 393 -4.59 3.00 -22.83
CA LEU A 393 -5.43 3.56 -21.76
C LEU A 393 -4.65 4.57 -20.89
N PHE A 394 -3.34 4.38 -20.80
CA PHE A 394 -2.41 5.18 -20.00
C PHE A 394 -1.76 6.35 -20.77
N ASP A 395 -2.09 6.59 -22.05
CA ASP A 395 -1.53 7.73 -22.83
C ASP A 395 -2.15 9.10 -22.45
N PHE A 396 -3.22 9.09 -21.65
CA PHE A 396 -3.96 10.29 -21.19
C PHE A 396 -3.73 10.62 -19.70
N TRP A 397 -2.63 10.10 -19.14
CA TRP A 397 -2.14 10.40 -17.78
C TRP A 397 -0.81 11.14 -17.86
#